data_AF-A0A7K0BEA0-F1
#
_entry.id   AF-A0A7K0BEA0-F1
#
_cell.length_a   1.000
_cell.length_b   1.000
_cell.length_c   1.000
_cell.angle_alpha   90.00
_cell.angle_beta   90.00
_cell.angle_gamma   90.00
#
_symmetry.space_group_name_H-M   'P 1'
#
loop_
_entity.id
_entity.type
_entity.pdbx_description
1 polymer ?
#
loop_
_entity_poly.entity_id
_entity_poly.type
_entity_poly.pdbx_seq_one_letter_code
_entity_poly.pdbx_strand_id
1 'polypeptide(L)'
;MKKYILLFILTFQFALANESIDATFKKANDLYNKGDYEQAVQSFESIVNQGNESADLYFNMANCYYKLGKVAPSIYNYEKALLLNPDDEAILTNLSFAQKMAIDDVKIVPEVGFKKMVKEFVSKLHYDTWAWTAVFIAFLSLLSFLGYYFGNTVFLKRTFFTFFLLFLIGIGVTVFSAFLQKKYDSNYNPAIIFAEVTTLKAEPKNSSEDVVTLHEGTKVFVLETLGNWKQVELTDKTKAWIDKDAIKEVKK
;
A
#
# COMPACT_ATOMS: atom_id res chain seq x y z
N MET A 1 -28.38 43.75 19.37
CA MET A 1 -26.96 43.68 19.81
C MET A 1 -26.54 42.27 20.24
N LYS A 2 -27.24 41.59 21.18
CA LYS A 2 -26.87 40.23 21.63
C LYS A 2 -26.79 39.15 20.53
N LYS A 3 -27.67 39.18 19.51
CA LYS A 3 -27.63 38.23 18.38
C LYS A 3 -26.40 38.39 17.46
N TYR A 4 -25.92 39.63 17.26
CA TYR A 4 -24.74 39.89 16.45
C TYR A 4 -23.44 39.56 17.18
N ILE A 5 -23.43 39.70 18.52
CA ILE A 5 -22.32 39.25 19.37
C ILE A 5 -22.20 37.72 19.35
N LEU A 6 -23.32 36.99 19.43
CA LEU A 6 -23.35 35.53 19.28
C LEU A 6 -22.88 35.08 17.88
N LEU A 7 -23.31 35.76 16.81
CA LEU A 7 -22.86 35.47 15.45
C LEU A 7 -21.35 35.72 15.30
N PHE A 8 -20.83 36.81 15.87
CA PHE A 8 -19.41 37.15 15.85
C PHE A 8 -18.56 36.15 16.65
N ILE A 9 -19.03 35.70 17.82
CA ILE A 9 -18.36 34.66 18.63
C ILE A 9 -18.34 33.32 17.89
N LEU A 10 -19.43 32.94 17.20
CA LEU A 10 -19.49 31.73 16.37
C LEU A 10 -18.54 31.80 15.17
N THR A 11 -18.44 32.94 14.50
CA THR A 11 -17.48 33.12 13.38
C THR A 11 -16.03 33.22 13.85
N PHE A 12 -15.78 33.76 15.05
CA PHE A 12 -14.45 33.88 15.64
C PHE A 12 -13.91 32.55 16.16
N GLN A 13 -14.79 31.69 16.70
CA GLN A 13 -14.45 30.31 17.05
C GLN A 13 -14.12 29.46 15.82
N PHE A 14 -14.79 29.69 14.69
CA PHE A 14 -14.45 29.03 13.42
C PHE A 14 -13.11 29.51 12.84
N ALA A 15 -12.75 30.78 13.02
CA ALA A 15 -11.49 31.34 12.54
C ALA A 15 -10.26 30.87 13.35
N LEU A 16 -10.44 30.55 14.64
CA LEU A 16 -9.38 30.01 15.50
C LEU A 16 -9.21 28.48 15.39
N ALA A 17 -10.15 27.79 14.74
CA ALA A 17 -10.19 26.32 14.69
C ALA A 17 -9.67 25.71 13.37
N ASN A 18 -9.25 26.54 12.40
CA ASN A 18 -8.77 26.06 11.11
C ASN A 18 -7.30 26.45 10.89
N GLU A 19 -6.40 25.90 11.72
CA GLU A 19 -4.96 25.94 11.43
C GLU A 19 -4.75 25.18 10.11
N SER A 20 -4.20 25.85 9.09
CA SER A 20 -3.96 25.23 7.79
C SER A 20 -3.05 24.01 7.94
N ILE A 21 -3.31 22.95 7.18
CA ILE A 21 -2.49 21.72 7.17
C ILE A 21 -0.99 22.04 7.03
N ASP A 22 -0.63 22.98 6.16
CA ASP A 22 0.76 23.41 5.96
C ASP A 22 1.39 24.02 7.22
N ALA A 23 0.62 24.81 7.98
CA ALA A 23 1.08 25.40 9.23
C ALA A 23 1.28 24.32 10.30
N THR A 24 0.34 23.38 10.42
CA THR A 24 0.44 22.23 11.34
C THR A 24 1.63 21.34 10.97
N PHE A 25 1.86 21.11 9.68
CA PHE A 25 2.99 20.32 9.18
C PHE A 25 4.32 21.00 9.50
N LYS A 26 4.42 22.30 9.25
CA LYS A 26 5.61 23.09 9.60
C LYS A 26 5.87 23.06 11.10
N LYS A 27 4.84 23.26 11.92
CA LYS A 27 4.93 23.18 13.38
C LYS A 27 5.43 21.80 13.84
N ALA A 28 4.93 20.72 13.24
CA ALA A 28 5.39 19.37 13.53
C ALA A 28 6.88 19.17 13.18
N ASN A 29 7.33 19.69 12.05
CA ASN A 29 8.75 19.70 11.68
C ASN A 29 9.60 20.53 12.66
N ASP A 30 9.11 21.69 13.10
CA ASP A 30 9.81 22.53 14.08
C ASP A 30 9.93 21.82 15.44
N LEU A 31 8.90 21.09 15.87
CA LEU A 31 8.93 20.24 17.07
C LEU A 31 9.94 19.09 16.91
N TYR A 32 9.95 18.43 15.76
CA TYR A 32 10.93 17.40 15.42
C TYR A 32 12.37 17.94 15.52
N ASN A 33 12.63 19.11 14.94
CA ASN A 33 13.95 19.75 14.96
C ASN A 33 14.40 20.16 16.38
N LYS A 34 13.44 20.40 17.29
CA LYS A 34 13.70 20.67 18.71
C LYS A 34 13.91 19.39 19.54
N GLY A 35 13.64 18.22 18.96
CA GLY A 35 13.67 16.94 19.65
C GLY A 35 12.37 16.57 20.37
N ASP A 36 11.31 17.38 20.23
CA ASP A 36 10.00 17.15 20.84
C ASP A 36 9.16 16.16 20.01
N TYR A 37 9.67 14.92 19.86
CA TYR A 37 9.14 13.95 18.91
C TYR A 37 7.71 13.51 19.22
N GLU A 38 7.31 13.36 20.49
CA GLU A 38 5.94 12.99 20.85
C GLU A 38 4.93 14.06 20.42
N GLN A 39 5.27 15.35 20.61
CA GLN A 39 4.40 16.45 20.18
C GLN A 39 4.37 16.60 18.66
N ALA A 40 5.51 16.32 17.99
CA ALA A 40 5.57 16.27 16.53
C ALA A 40 4.63 15.20 15.98
N VAL A 41 4.66 13.97 16.55
CA VAL A 41 3.74 12.88 16.19
C VAL A 41 2.29 13.31 16.36
N GLN A 42 1.91 13.88 17.50
CA GLN A 42 0.52 14.34 17.72
C GLN A 42 0.08 15.37 16.67
N SER A 43 0.99 16.27 16.30
CA SER A 43 0.72 17.27 15.26
C SER A 43 0.53 16.61 13.89
N PHE A 44 1.36 15.64 13.53
CA PHE A 44 1.19 14.87 12.28
C PHE A 44 -0.06 13.98 12.28
N GLU A 45 -0.38 13.29 13.38
CA GLU A 45 -1.61 12.50 13.53
C GLU A 45 -2.86 13.37 13.35
N SER A 46 -2.82 14.63 13.79
CA SER A 46 -3.92 15.56 13.57
C SER A 46 -4.17 15.84 12.07
N ILE A 47 -3.11 15.84 11.24
CA ILE A 47 -3.20 16.00 9.79
C ILE A 47 -3.82 14.75 9.16
N VAL A 48 -3.37 13.56 9.58
CA VAL A 48 -3.94 12.27 9.15
C VAL A 48 -5.43 12.19 9.50
N ASN A 49 -5.82 12.63 10.69
CA ASN A 49 -7.22 12.62 11.15
C ASN A 49 -8.13 13.57 10.35
N GLN A 50 -7.56 14.56 9.67
CA GLN A 50 -8.28 15.43 8.73
C GLN A 50 -8.42 14.80 7.33
N GLY A 51 -7.95 13.55 7.15
CA GLY A 51 -7.97 12.82 5.87
C GLY A 51 -6.85 13.20 4.92
N ASN A 52 -5.84 13.94 5.38
CA ASN A 52 -4.69 14.31 4.57
C ASN A 52 -3.57 13.31 4.80
N GLU A 53 -3.32 12.50 3.78
CA GLU A 53 -2.27 11.48 3.78
C GLU A 53 -1.26 11.78 2.68
N SER A 54 0.03 11.72 3.00
CA SER A 54 1.11 11.89 2.02
C SER A 54 2.33 11.06 2.43
N ALA A 55 3.20 10.75 1.46
CA ALA A 55 4.44 10.02 1.72
C ALA A 55 5.30 10.76 2.75
N ASP A 56 5.47 12.08 2.59
CA ASP A 56 6.26 12.93 3.49
C ASP A 56 5.72 12.96 4.92
N LEU A 57 4.39 12.99 5.07
CA LEU A 57 3.73 12.98 6.38
C LEU A 57 4.06 11.70 7.14
N TYR A 58 3.86 10.55 6.49
CA TYR A 58 4.15 9.26 7.09
C TYR A 58 5.66 9.05 7.30
N PHE A 59 6.50 9.50 6.38
CA PHE A 59 7.96 9.47 6.54
C PHE A 59 8.42 10.27 7.76
N ASN A 60 7.89 11.46 7.98
CA ASN A 60 8.24 12.28 9.14
C ASN A 60 7.69 11.71 10.46
N MET A 61 6.47 11.15 10.47
CA MET A 61 5.97 10.40 11.61
C MET A 61 6.85 9.20 11.94
N ALA A 62 7.28 8.46 10.92
CA ALA A 62 8.16 7.31 11.07
C ALA A 62 9.53 7.71 11.66
N ASN A 63 10.10 8.83 11.22
CA ASN A 63 11.32 9.42 11.78
C ASN A 63 11.13 9.79 13.26
N CYS A 64 10.00 10.38 13.64
CA CYS A 64 9.71 10.68 15.04
C CYS A 64 9.68 9.40 15.88
N TYR A 65 8.91 8.38 15.45
CA TYR A 65 8.85 7.11 16.16
C TYR A 65 10.20 6.39 16.22
N TYR A 66 11.01 6.49 15.16
CA TYR A 66 12.37 5.98 15.13
C TYR A 66 13.22 6.61 16.25
N LYS A 67 13.18 7.94 16.37
CA LYS A 67 13.89 8.68 17.43
C LYS A 67 13.38 8.37 18.83
N LEU A 68 12.11 8.00 18.95
CA LEU A 68 11.48 7.55 20.20
C LEU A 68 11.76 6.09 20.56
N GLY A 69 12.46 5.34 19.70
CA GLY A 69 12.69 3.91 19.92
C GLY A 69 11.45 3.04 19.73
N LYS A 70 10.39 3.57 19.11
CA LYS A 70 9.12 2.86 18.88
C LYS A 70 9.18 2.08 17.57
N VAL A 71 9.61 0.82 17.65
CA VAL A 71 9.94 -0.02 16.48
C VAL A 71 8.72 -0.25 15.59
N ALA A 72 7.62 -0.82 16.10
CA ALA A 72 6.45 -1.11 15.29
C ALA A 72 5.81 0.15 14.66
N PRO A 73 5.56 1.24 15.41
CA PRO A 73 5.06 2.48 14.82
C PRO A 73 5.98 3.08 13.77
N SER A 74 7.31 3.01 13.95
CA SER A 74 8.27 3.52 12.97
C SER A 74 8.19 2.75 11.66
N ILE A 75 8.32 1.42 11.71
CA ILE A 75 8.25 0.55 10.52
C ILE A 75 6.89 0.70 9.83
N TYR A 76 5.79 0.74 10.59
CA TYR A 76 4.45 0.92 10.06
C TYR A 76 4.30 2.20 9.23
N ASN A 77 4.79 3.33 9.75
CA ASN A 77 4.67 4.61 9.05
C ASN A 77 5.62 4.68 7.85
N TYR A 78 6.83 4.11 7.91
CA TYR A 78 7.68 4.01 6.72
C TYR A 78 7.05 3.14 5.62
N GLU A 79 6.43 2.01 5.98
CA GLU A 79 5.73 1.14 5.03
C GLU A 79 4.53 1.85 4.39
N LYS A 80 3.81 2.68 5.16
CA LYS A 80 2.77 3.56 4.62
C LYS A 80 3.34 4.62 3.67
N ALA A 81 4.46 5.23 4.02
CA ALA A 81 5.13 6.20 3.16
C ALA A 81 5.56 5.55 1.84
N LEU A 82 6.14 4.35 1.91
CA LEU A 82 6.57 3.55 0.76
C LEU A 82 5.40 3.13 -0.13
N LEU A 83 4.23 2.86 0.45
CA LEU A 83 3.03 2.57 -0.34
C LEU A 83 2.62 3.75 -1.23
N LEU A 84 2.82 4.98 -0.76
CA LEU A 84 2.49 6.20 -1.48
C LEU A 84 3.60 6.65 -2.44
N ASN A 85 4.86 6.37 -2.10
CA ASN A 85 6.02 6.65 -2.95
C ASN A 85 6.99 5.45 -2.97
N PRO A 86 6.73 4.42 -3.82
CA PRO A 86 7.45 3.14 -3.79
C PRO A 86 8.93 3.21 -4.15
N ASP A 87 9.34 4.24 -4.90
CA ASP A 87 10.68 4.38 -5.46
C ASP A 87 11.54 5.41 -4.68
N ASP A 88 11.06 5.88 -3.53
CA ASP A 88 11.80 6.84 -2.71
C ASP A 88 12.97 6.18 -1.96
N GLU A 89 14.19 6.50 -2.40
CA GLU A 89 15.42 5.97 -1.80
C GLU A 89 15.58 6.32 -0.32
N ALA A 90 15.10 7.50 0.10
CA ALA A 90 15.20 7.92 1.49
C ALA A 90 14.24 7.13 2.38
N ILE A 91 13.02 6.88 1.92
CA ILE A 91 12.06 6.00 2.61
C ILE A 91 12.64 4.60 2.74
N LEU A 92 13.12 4.00 1.64
CA LEU A 92 13.71 2.66 1.63
C LEU A 92 14.90 2.55 2.59
N THR A 93 15.79 3.53 2.56
CA THR A 93 16.98 3.56 3.42
C THR A 93 16.60 3.65 4.89
N ASN A 94 15.71 4.57 5.26
CA ASN A 94 15.31 4.75 6.66
C ASN A 94 14.44 3.60 7.18
N LEU A 95 13.57 3.04 6.36
CA LEU A 95 12.85 1.80 6.66
C LEU A 95 13.84 0.67 6.99
N SER A 96 14.92 0.52 6.21
CA SER A 96 15.94 -0.49 6.47
C SER A 96 16.65 -0.30 7.82
N PHE A 97 16.83 0.95 8.27
CA PHE A 97 17.37 1.24 9.59
C PHE A 97 16.37 0.92 10.70
N ALA A 98 15.08 1.24 10.51
CA ALA A 98 14.02 0.90 11.46
C ALA A 98 13.85 -0.63 11.60
N GLN A 99 13.90 -1.36 10.49
CA GLN A 99 13.84 -2.83 10.49
C GLN A 99 15.00 -3.47 11.27
N LYS A 100 16.19 -2.86 11.26
CA LYS A 100 17.33 -3.33 12.07
C LYS A 100 17.15 -3.12 13.58
N MET A 101 16.15 -2.33 14.01
CA MET A 101 15.78 -2.22 15.42
C MET A 101 14.85 -3.35 15.87
N ALA A 102 14.20 -4.06 14.93
CA ALA A 102 13.36 -5.20 15.26
C ALA A 102 14.21 -6.39 15.73
N ILE A 103 13.62 -7.18 16.62
CA ILE A 103 14.29 -8.37 17.19
C ILE A 103 14.38 -9.49 16.15
N ASP A 104 13.32 -9.68 15.37
CA ASP A 104 13.25 -10.77 14.41
C ASP A 104 13.96 -10.41 13.10
N ASP A 105 14.94 -11.22 12.69
CA ASP A 105 15.57 -11.11 11.37
C ASP A 105 14.70 -11.80 10.32
N VAL A 106 13.65 -11.11 9.88
CA VAL A 106 12.79 -11.62 8.80
C VAL A 106 13.49 -11.38 7.46
N LYS A 107 14.19 -12.40 6.99
CA LYS A 107 14.85 -12.37 5.67
C LYS A 107 13.82 -12.13 4.57
N ILE A 108 13.91 -10.98 3.92
CA ILE A 108 13.13 -10.68 2.72
C ILE A 108 13.69 -11.55 1.61
N VAL A 109 12.94 -12.57 1.18
CA VAL A 109 13.35 -13.41 0.05
C VAL A 109 13.09 -12.60 -1.24
N PRO A 110 14.14 -12.16 -1.96
CA PRO A 110 13.93 -11.42 -3.19
C PRO A 110 13.26 -12.34 -4.22
N GLU A 111 12.26 -11.83 -4.92
CA GLU A 111 11.72 -12.53 -6.09
C GLU A 111 12.75 -12.43 -7.21
N VAL A 112 13.15 -13.56 -7.79
CA VAL A 112 14.20 -13.63 -8.82
C VAL A 112 13.70 -14.30 -10.10
N GLY A 113 14.46 -14.13 -11.19
CA GLY A 113 14.23 -14.81 -12.47
C GLY A 113 12.93 -14.40 -13.16
N PHE A 114 12.27 -15.37 -13.81
CA PHE A 114 11.07 -15.12 -14.61
C PHE A 114 9.89 -14.58 -13.80
N LYS A 115 9.74 -15.01 -12.54
CA LYS A 115 8.68 -14.52 -11.65
C LYS A 115 8.79 -13.00 -11.42
N LYS A 116 10.01 -12.51 -11.17
CA LYS A 116 10.30 -11.08 -11.03
C LYS A 116 9.95 -10.32 -12.31
N MET A 117 10.42 -10.81 -13.45
CA MET A 117 10.16 -10.19 -14.76
C MET A 117 8.64 -10.06 -15.05
N VAL A 118 7.87 -11.12 -14.80
CA VAL A 118 6.41 -11.09 -15.00
C VAL A 118 5.76 -10.08 -14.04
N LYS A 119 6.13 -10.11 -12.76
CA LYS A 119 5.57 -9.17 -11.77
C LYS A 119 5.86 -7.73 -12.15
N GLU A 120 7.11 -7.39 -12.48
CA GLU A 120 7.51 -6.04 -12.90
C GLU A 120 6.80 -5.59 -14.18
N PHE A 121 6.58 -6.49 -15.14
CA PHE A 121 5.81 -6.16 -16.34
C PHE A 121 4.36 -5.84 -16.01
N VAL A 122 3.73 -6.71 -15.22
CA VAL A 122 2.31 -6.63 -14.87
C VAL A 122 2.03 -5.46 -13.92
N SER A 123 2.95 -5.13 -13.01
CA SER A 123 2.81 -4.05 -12.01
C SER A 123 2.99 -2.64 -12.58
N LYS A 124 3.39 -2.49 -13.85
CA LYS A 124 3.51 -1.17 -14.51
C LYS A 124 2.20 -0.42 -14.58
N LEU A 125 1.08 -1.13 -14.68
CA LEU A 125 -0.25 -0.55 -14.81
C LEU A 125 -1.18 -1.18 -13.77
N HIS A 126 -2.14 -0.38 -13.28
CA HIS A 126 -3.23 -0.90 -12.45
C HIS A 126 -4.10 -1.89 -13.24
N TYR A 127 -4.74 -2.85 -12.57
CA TYR A 127 -5.58 -3.84 -13.25
C TYR A 127 -6.73 -3.19 -14.04
N ASP A 128 -7.27 -2.06 -13.57
CA ASP A 128 -8.29 -1.30 -14.30
C ASP A 128 -7.75 -0.73 -15.63
N THR A 129 -6.52 -0.23 -15.62
CA THR A 129 -5.87 0.30 -16.83
C THR A 129 -5.62 -0.82 -17.84
N TRP A 130 -5.19 -2.00 -17.37
CA TRP A 130 -5.09 -3.19 -18.23
C TRP A 130 -6.44 -3.57 -18.83
N ALA A 131 -7.52 -3.54 -18.04
CA ALA A 131 -8.86 -3.85 -18.49
C ALA A 131 -9.37 -2.86 -19.55
N TRP A 132 -9.18 -1.55 -19.33
CA TRP A 132 -9.53 -0.52 -20.32
C TRP A 132 -8.71 -0.64 -21.60
N THR A 133 -7.44 -1.00 -21.48
CA THR A 133 -6.58 -1.28 -22.65
C THR A 133 -7.11 -2.47 -23.44
N ALA A 134 -7.59 -3.52 -22.78
CA ALA A 134 -8.20 -4.68 -23.43
C ALA A 134 -9.46 -4.28 -24.23
N VAL A 135 -10.32 -3.44 -23.64
CA VAL A 135 -11.53 -2.91 -24.31
C VAL A 135 -11.15 -2.09 -25.54
N PHE A 136 -10.13 -1.23 -25.43
CA PHE A 136 -9.65 -0.44 -26.55
C PHE A 136 -9.08 -1.31 -27.68
N ILE A 137 -8.25 -2.32 -27.36
CA ILE A 137 -7.72 -3.26 -28.35
C ILE A 137 -8.85 -4.08 -28.98
N ALA A 138 -9.90 -4.44 -28.24
CA ALA A 138 -11.07 -5.14 -28.78
C ALA A 138 -11.81 -4.28 -29.82
N PHE A 139 -11.93 -2.96 -29.60
CA PHE A 139 -12.48 -2.05 -30.58
C PHE A 139 -11.60 -1.96 -31.85
N LEU A 140 -10.27 -1.89 -31.70
CA LEU A 140 -9.33 -1.91 -32.84
C LEU A 140 -9.36 -3.24 -33.61
N SER A 141 -9.55 -4.36 -32.89
CA SER A 141 -9.76 -5.67 -33.48
C SER A 141 -11.02 -5.70 -34.34
N LEU A 142 -12.13 -5.15 -33.83
CA LEU A 142 -13.38 -5.04 -34.59
C LEU A 142 -13.21 -4.15 -35.84
N LEU A 143 -12.56 -3.00 -35.72
CA LEU A 143 -12.27 -2.13 -36.88
C LEU A 143 -11.42 -2.85 -37.92
N SER A 144 -10.42 -3.61 -37.49
CA SER A 144 -9.59 -4.41 -38.40
C SER A 144 -10.38 -5.52 -39.07
N PHE A 145 -11.28 -6.18 -38.33
CA PHE A 145 -12.18 -7.17 -38.91
C PHE A 145 -13.10 -6.56 -39.98
N LEU A 146 -13.67 -5.38 -39.72
CA LEU A 146 -14.49 -4.67 -40.71
C LEU A 146 -13.64 -4.26 -41.94
N GLY A 147 -12.41 -3.80 -41.74
CA GLY A 147 -11.47 -3.49 -42.82
C GLY A 147 -11.12 -4.72 -43.68
N TYR A 148 -11.00 -5.89 -43.06
CA TYR A 148 -10.87 -7.16 -43.77
C TYR A 148 -12.13 -7.52 -44.56
N TYR A 149 -13.31 -7.36 -43.95
CA TYR A 149 -14.59 -7.72 -44.55
C TYR A 149 -14.92 -6.87 -45.79
N PHE A 150 -14.76 -5.54 -45.67
CA PHE A 150 -15.05 -4.58 -46.76
C PHE A 150 -13.86 -4.31 -47.69
N GLY A 151 -12.69 -4.91 -47.45
CA GLY A 151 -11.51 -4.68 -48.27
C GLY A 151 -11.70 -5.21 -49.69
N ASN A 152 -11.51 -4.36 -50.71
CA ASN A 152 -11.72 -4.75 -52.12
C ASN A 152 -10.47 -5.31 -52.79
N THR A 153 -9.31 -5.25 -52.14
CA THR A 153 -8.04 -5.76 -52.68
C THR A 153 -7.44 -6.84 -51.78
N VAL A 154 -6.71 -7.78 -52.39
CA VAL A 154 -6.03 -8.87 -51.67
C VAL A 154 -5.05 -8.31 -50.64
N PHE A 155 -4.33 -7.24 -50.99
CA PHE A 155 -3.38 -6.58 -50.09
C PHE A 155 -4.06 -6.04 -48.83
N LEU A 156 -5.16 -5.29 -48.98
CA LEU A 156 -5.87 -4.68 -47.86
C LEU A 156 -6.47 -5.73 -46.93
N LYS A 157 -7.06 -6.79 -47.50
CA LYS A 157 -7.57 -7.93 -46.72
C LYS A 157 -6.47 -8.60 -45.90
N ARG A 158 -5.32 -8.89 -46.49
CA ARG A 158 -4.22 -9.55 -45.79
C ARG A 158 -3.71 -8.71 -44.62
N THR A 159 -3.52 -7.41 -44.84
CA THR A 159 -3.05 -6.48 -43.80
C THR A 159 -4.02 -6.40 -42.63
N PHE A 160 -5.32 -6.19 -42.90
CA PHE A 160 -6.32 -6.11 -41.84
C PHE A 160 -6.53 -7.43 -41.11
N PHE A 161 -6.44 -8.57 -41.82
CA PHE A 161 -6.49 -9.88 -41.18
C PHE A 161 -5.30 -10.12 -40.25
N THR A 162 -4.09 -9.72 -40.66
CA THR A 162 -2.91 -9.80 -39.78
C THR A 162 -3.06 -8.91 -38.54
N PHE A 163 -3.55 -7.68 -38.69
CA PHE A 163 -3.80 -6.81 -37.53
C PHE A 163 -4.88 -7.36 -36.61
N PHE A 164 -5.98 -7.89 -37.16
CA PHE A 164 -7.02 -8.56 -36.38
C PHE A 164 -6.43 -9.68 -35.51
N LEU A 165 -5.59 -10.56 -36.08
CA LEU A 165 -4.92 -11.63 -35.30
C LEU A 165 -3.98 -11.08 -34.22
N LEU A 166 -3.20 -10.04 -34.52
CA LEU A 166 -2.32 -9.41 -33.54
C LEU A 166 -3.11 -8.79 -32.39
N PHE A 167 -4.23 -8.11 -32.67
CA PHE A 167 -5.08 -7.54 -31.64
C PHE A 167 -5.77 -8.61 -30.80
N LEU A 168 -6.18 -9.75 -31.37
CA LEU A 168 -6.69 -10.89 -30.58
C LEU A 168 -5.66 -11.41 -29.57
N ILE A 169 -4.39 -11.55 -29.99
CA ILE A 169 -3.30 -11.92 -29.08
C ILE A 169 -3.11 -10.84 -28.01
N GLY A 170 -3.12 -9.56 -28.42
CA GLY A 170 -3.03 -8.42 -27.52
C GLY A 170 -4.08 -8.42 -26.41
N ILE A 171 -5.35 -8.69 -26.75
CA ILE A 171 -6.44 -8.82 -25.77
C ILE A 171 -6.10 -9.89 -24.74
N GLY A 172 -5.66 -11.08 -25.20
CA GLY A 172 -5.28 -12.18 -24.32
C GLY A 172 -4.18 -11.78 -23.33
N VAL A 173 -3.13 -11.11 -23.81
CA VAL A 173 -2.03 -10.61 -22.96
C VAL A 173 -2.53 -9.57 -21.95
N THR A 174 -3.35 -8.61 -22.36
CA THR A 174 -3.86 -7.55 -21.46
C THR A 174 -4.81 -8.09 -20.41
N VAL A 175 -5.70 -9.02 -20.78
CA VAL A 175 -6.64 -9.65 -19.83
C VAL A 175 -5.87 -10.51 -18.84
N PHE A 176 -4.93 -11.33 -19.31
CA PHE A 176 -4.07 -12.14 -18.44
C PHE A 176 -3.26 -11.26 -17.47
N SER A 177 -2.71 -10.16 -17.96
CA SER A 177 -1.99 -9.18 -17.13
C SER A 177 -2.91 -8.54 -16.08
N ALA A 178 -4.14 -8.16 -16.43
CA ALA A 178 -5.12 -7.63 -15.48
C ALA A 178 -5.42 -8.62 -14.34
N PHE A 179 -5.64 -9.90 -14.67
CA PHE A 179 -5.88 -10.94 -13.66
C PHE A 179 -4.66 -11.19 -12.77
N LEU A 180 -3.46 -11.26 -13.36
CA LEU A 180 -2.23 -11.42 -12.59
C LEU A 180 -1.97 -10.24 -11.67
N GLN A 181 -2.14 -9.00 -12.16
CA GLN A 181 -1.97 -7.80 -11.35
C GLN A 181 -2.93 -7.87 -10.17
N LYS A 182 -4.22 -8.10 -10.45
CA LYS A 182 -5.26 -8.12 -9.42
C LYS A 182 -4.95 -9.16 -8.34
N LYS A 183 -4.44 -10.32 -8.75
CA LYS A 183 -4.00 -11.37 -7.82
C LYS A 183 -2.78 -10.95 -6.99
N TYR A 184 -1.81 -10.26 -7.60
CA TYR A 184 -0.66 -9.74 -6.86
C TYR A 184 -1.08 -8.66 -5.86
N ASP A 185 -1.98 -7.76 -6.25
CA ASP A 185 -2.44 -6.68 -5.39
C ASP A 185 -3.33 -7.19 -4.24
N SER A 186 -4.28 -8.08 -4.53
CA SER A 186 -5.18 -8.67 -3.52
C SER A 186 -4.45 -9.51 -2.48
N ASN A 187 -3.34 -10.14 -2.88
CA ASN A 187 -2.53 -10.97 -1.99
C ASN A 187 -1.44 -10.15 -1.28
N TYR A 188 -1.28 -8.87 -1.62
CA TYR A 188 -0.30 -7.98 -1.02
C TYR A 188 -0.98 -7.06 0.00
N ASN A 189 -1.28 -7.64 1.18
CA ASN A 189 -1.83 -6.93 2.34
C ASN A 189 -0.80 -6.93 3.48
N PRO A 190 0.21 -6.05 3.43
CA PRO A 190 1.21 -5.99 4.48
C PRO A 190 0.59 -5.49 5.79
N ALA A 191 1.00 -6.12 6.89
CA ALA A 191 0.69 -5.71 8.25
C ALA A 191 1.96 -5.78 9.10
N ILE A 192 2.01 -4.93 10.12
CA ILE A 192 3.11 -4.89 11.09
C ILE A 192 2.58 -5.40 12.42
N ILE A 193 3.35 -6.26 13.09
CA ILE A 193 3.05 -6.69 14.46
C ILE A 193 3.30 -5.52 15.41
N PHE A 194 2.29 -5.16 16.21
CA PHE A 194 2.34 -4.10 17.23
C PHE A 194 2.42 -4.66 18.65
N ALA A 195 2.07 -5.94 18.86
CA ALA A 195 2.29 -6.60 20.15
C ALA A 195 3.80 -6.78 20.39
N GLU A 196 4.27 -6.50 21.61
CA GLU A 196 5.69 -6.65 21.98
C GLU A 196 6.21 -8.07 21.71
N VAL A 197 5.39 -9.07 22.05
CA VAL A 197 5.61 -10.49 21.76
C VAL A 197 4.27 -11.13 21.42
N THR A 198 4.21 -11.94 20.37
CA THR A 198 3.03 -12.69 19.98
C THR A 198 3.40 -14.04 19.41
N THR A 199 2.62 -15.07 19.76
CA THR A 199 2.82 -16.43 19.23
C THR A 199 1.77 -16.73 18.18
N LEU A 200 2.25 -17.12 17.00
CA LEU A 200 1.42 -17.51 15.88
C LEU A 200 0.96 -18.96 16.07
N LYS A 201 -0.30 -19.23 15.74
CA LYS A 201 -0.99 -20.49 15.97
C LYS A 201 -1.20 -21.26 14.66
N ALA A 202 -1.18 -22.60 14.70
CA ALA A 202 -1.45 -23.41 13.51
C ALA A 202 -2.91 -23.31 13.05
N GLU A 203 -3.83 -23.10 13.99
CA GLU A 203 -5.27 -22.94 13.79
C GLU A 203 -5.80 -21.70 14.51
N PRO A 204 -6.96 -21.13 14.12
CA PRO A 204 -7.53 -19.91 14.70
C PRO A 204 -8.18 -20.17 16.08
N LYS A 205 -7.40 -20.71 17.02
CA LYS A 205 -7.80 -21.00 18.40
C LYS A 205 -6.59 -20.99 19.33
N ASN A 206 -6.78 -20.50 20.55
CA ASN A 206 -5.70 -20.37 21.54
C ASN A 206 -5.06 -21.71 21.94
N SER A 207 -5.83 -22.81 21.91
CA SER A 207 -5.36 -24.15 22.24
C SER A 207 -4.62 -24.87 21.11
N SER A 208 -4.49 -24.23 19.95
CA SER A 208 -3.70 -24.76 18.83
C SER A 208 -2.21 -24.73 19.15
N GLU A 209 -1.46 -25.57 18.44
CA GLU A 209 -0.01 -25.61 18.49
C GLU A 209 0.60 -24.26 18.07
N ASP A 210 1.67 -23.91 18.77
CA ASP A 210 2.47 -22.73 18.50
C ASP A 210 3.39 -23.00 17.30
N VAL A 211 3.35 -22.13 16.30
CA VAL A 211 4.17 -22.23 15.09
C VAL A 211 5.48 -21.46 15.28
N VAL A 212 5.37 -20.18 15.66
CA VAL A 212 6.50 -19.27 15.82
C VAL A 212 6.13 -18.12 16.74
N THR A 213 7.08 -17.67 17.54
CA THR A 213 6.94 -16.44 18.34
C THR A 213 7.66 -15.30 17.64
N LEU A 214 6.96 -14.18 17.47
CA LEU A 214 7.42 -12.98 16.80
C LEU A 214 7.26 -11.77 17.73
N HIS A 215 7.98 -10.70 17.41
CA HIS A 215 8.05 -9.47 18.17
C HIS A 215 7.50 -8.29 17.37
N GLU A 216 7.34 -7.16 18.05
CA GLU A 216 6.91 -5.93 17.42
C GLU A 216 7.82 -5.52 16.24
N GLY A 217 7.22 -4.90 15.21
CA GLY A 217 7.94 -4.44 14.03
C GLY A 217 8.06 -5.50 12.93
N THR A 218 7.80 -6.77 13.24
CA THR A 218 7.82 -7.84 12.25
C THR A 218 6.72 -7.64 11.21
N LYS A 219 7.12 -7.68 9.92
CA LYS A 219 6.22 -7.57 8.78
C LYS A 219 5.65 -8.92 8.41
N VAL A 220 4.33 -8.97 8.27
CA VAL A 220 3.56 -10.14 7.85
C VAL A 220 2.58 -9.76 6.73
N PHE A 221 2.09 -10.74 5.98
CA PHE A 221 1.10 -10.52 4.93
C PHE A 221 -0.22 -11.19 5.28
N VAL A 222 -1.30 -10.41 5.41
CA VAL A 222 -2.63 -10.94 5.75
C VAL A 222 -3.24 -11.64 4.54
N LEU A 223 -3.62 -12.91 4.71
CA LEU A 223 -4.25 -13.74 3.67
C LEU A 223 -5.76 -13.77 3.82
N GLU A 224 -6.25 -13.99 5.03
CA GLU A 224 -7.67 -14.09 5.35
C GLU A 224 -7.96 -13.66 6.79
N THR A 225 -9.21 -13.30 7.05
CA THR A 225 -9.70 -12.93 8.38
C THR A 225 -10.85 -13.86 8.76
N LEU A 226 -10.77 -14.48 9.94
CA LEU A 226 -11.79 -15.36 10.51
C LEU A 226 -12.09 -14.94 11.95
N GLY A 227 -13.18 -14.18 12.14
CA GLY A 227 -13.55 -13.67 13.45
C GLY A 227 -12.48 -12.75 14.03
N ASN A 228 -11.89 -13.12 15.17
CA ASN A 228 -10.80 -12.38 15.81
C ASN A 228 -9.40 -12.79 15.32
N TRP A 229 -9.31 -13.74 14.39
CA TRP A 229 -8.04 -14.25 13.90
C TRP A 229 -7.78 -13.77 12.47
N LYS A 230 -6.50 -13.57 12.17
CA LYS A 230 -6.01 -13.33 10.82
C LYS A 230 -5.00 -14.41 10.47
N GLN A 231 -5.18 -15.05 9.32
CA GLN A 231 -4.14 -15.90 8.77
C GLN A 231 -3.12 -14.99 8.09
N VAL A 232 -1.86 -15.16 8.45
CA VAL A 232 -0.75 -14.39 7.92
C VAL A 232 0.28 -15.30 7.29
N GLU A 233 0.97 -14.78 6.27
CA GLU A 233 2.11 -15.38 5.62
C GLU A 233 3.37 -14.58 5.95
N LEU A 234 4.43 -15.27 6.36
CA LEU A 234 5.77 -14.70 6.53
C LEU A 234 6.54 -14.70 5.20
N THR A 235 7.67 -13.98 5.14
CA THR A 235 8.47 -13.88 3.91
C THR A 235 9.04 -15.23 3.44
N ASP A 236 9.20 -16.18 4.36
CA ASP A 236 9.65 -17.55 4.11
C ASP A 236 8.53 -18.51 3.68
N LYS A 237 7.30 -17.99 3.49
CA LYS A 237 6.07 -18.75 3.18
C LYS A 237 5.47 -19.54 4.32
N THR A 238 5.97 -19.39 5.55
CA THR A 238 5.30 -19.92 6.74
C THR A 238 3.94 -19.25 6.89
N LYS A 239 2.89 -20.07 7.03
CA LYS A 239 1.51 -19.61 7.25
C LYS A 239 1.06 -19.98 8.65
N ALA A 240 0.47 -19.02 9.35
CA ALA A 240 -0.09 -19.25 10.67
C ALA A 240 -1.12 -18.17 11.03
N TRP A 241 -1.79 -18.35 12.17
CA TRP A 241 -2.85 -17.47 12.65
C TRP A 241 -2.34 -16.57 13.76
N ILE A 242 -2.76 -15.31 13.71
CA ILE A 242 -2.45 -14.29 14.71
C ILE A 242 -3.73 -13.59 15.15
N ASP A 243 -3.76 -13.12 16.39
CA ASP A 243 -4.85 -12.26 16.87
C ASP A 243 -4.89 -10.96 16.05
N LYS A 244 -6.08 -10.54 15.63
CA LYS A 244 -6.26 -9.33 14.82
C LYS A 244 -5.72 -8.07 15.53
N ASP A 245 -5.77 -8.03 16.86
CA ASP A 245 -5.41 -6.86 17.67
C ASP A 245 -3.89 -6.77 17.88
N ALA A 246 -3.16 -7.86 17.60
CA ALA A 246 -1.70 -7.89 17.67
C ALA A 246 -1.03 -7.24 16.44
N ILE A 247 -1.77 -6.95 15.37
CA ILE A 247 -1.22 -6.42 14.11
C ILE A 247 -1.97 -5.19 13.63
N LYS A 248 -1.30 -4.37 12.81
CA LYS A 248 -1.90 -3.24 12.10
C LYS A 248 -1.62 -3.35 10.61
N GLU A 249 -2.68 -3.38 9.81
CA GLU A 249 -2.59 -3.38 8.35
C GLU A 249 -2.12 -2.03 7.82
N VAL A 250 -1.19 -2.07 6.88
CA VAL A 250 -0.58 -0.89 6.26
C VAL A 250 -1.51 -0.32 5.18
N LYS A 251 -2.08 -1.20 4.36
CA LYS A 251 -3.17 -0.87 3.43
C LYS A 251 -4.50 -0.90 4.21
N LYS A 252 -5.35 0.11 4.01
CA LYS A 252 -6.73 0.12 4.50
C LYS A 252 -7.69 -0.08 3.33
#